data_AF-A0A0K0F6P2-F1
#
_entry.id   AF-A0A0K0F6P2-F1
#
_cell.length_a   1.000
_cell.length_b   1.000
_cell.length_c   1.000
_cell.angle_alpha   90.00
_cell.angle_beta   90.00
_cell.angle_gamma   90.00
#
_symmetry.space_group_name_H-M   'P 1'
#
loop_
_entity.id
_entity.type
_entity.pdbx_description
1 polymer ?
#
loop_
_entity_poly.entity_id
_entity_poly.type
_entity_poly.pdbx_seq_one_letter_code
_entity_poly.pdbx_strand_id
1 'polypeptide(L)'
;MPNLRPKAKFRLYSLPICEESGLTRNSIFCYPEHNNKLISLLKHTDALYPSAYLYPGRLLEAARLYVKDVLSETKRLNDLIVEERYKKKGNLCLS
;
A
#
# COMPACT_ATOMS: atom_id res chain seq x y z
N MET A 1 -19.73 -2.59 7.27
CA MET A 1 -19.78 -1.34 6.46
C MET A 1 -20.25 -1.49 4.99
N PRO A 2 -20.27 -2.68 4.33
CA PRO A 2 -20.85 -2.80 2.97
C PRO A 2 -22.34 -2.43 2.87
N ASN A 3 -23.08 -2.57 3.98
CA ASN A 3 -24.55 -2.57 3.95
C ASN A 3 -25.19 -1.18 3.80
N LEU A 4 -24.45 -0.09 4.08
CA LEU A 4 -25.00 1.27 3.98
C LEU A 4 -24.86 1.87 2.57
N ARG A 5 -23.85 1.41 1.81
CA ARG A 5 -23.57 1.88 0.44
C ARG A 5 -23.08 0.69 -0.41
N PRO A 6 -23.98 -0.21 -0.84
CA PRO A 6 -23.59 -1.49 -1.46
C PRO A 6 -22.90 -1.35 -2.83
N LYS A 7 -23.02 -0.18 -3.48
CA LYS A 7 -22.33 0.14 -4.74
C LYS A 7 -21.01 0.90 -4.54
N ALA A 8 -20.71 1.36 -3.32
CA ALA A 8 -19.48 2.10 -3.05
C ALA A 8 -18.28 1.16 -2.97
N LYS A 9 -17.12 1.65 -3.41
CA LYS A 9 -15.84 0.94 -3.28
C LYS A 9 -15.18 1.34 -1.95
N PHE A 10 -15.14 0.43 -0.99
CA PHE A 10 -14.52 0.68 0.31
C PHE A 10 -13.01 0.51 0.22
N ARG A 11 -12.27 1.50 0.73
CA ARG A 11 -10.81 1.59 0.64
C ARG A 11 -10.28 2.25 1.90
N LEU A 12 -9.07 1.89 2.30
CA LEU A 12 -8.33 2.56 3.36
C LEU A 12 -7.19 3.34 2.72
N TYR A 13 -7.18 4.64 2.98
CA TYR A 13 -6.15 5.55 2.50
C TYR A 13 -4.82 5.30 3.22
N SER A 14 -3.70 5.49 2.52
CA SER A 14 -2.34 5.42 3.06
C SER A 14 -1.86 4.04 3.54
N LEU A 15 -2.43 2.96 2.98
CA LEU A 15 -1.97 1.58 3.23
C LEU A 15 -1.54 0.91 1.92
N PRO A 16 -0.42 0.15 1.89
CA PRO A 16 0.51 -0.22 2.98
C PRO A 16 1.31 0.90 3.63
N ILE A 17 1.90 0.61 4.80
CA ILE A 17 2.77 1.52 5.54
C ILE A 17 4.16 1.51 4.89
N CYS A 18 4.52 2.65 4.32
CA CYS A 18 5.83 2.96 3.76
C CYS A 18 6.18 4.42 4.04
N GLU A 19 7.44 4.70 4.34
CA GLU A 19 7.89 6.03 4.76
C GLU A 19 9.24 6.38 4.14
N GLU A 20 9.40 7.63 3.68
CA GLU A 20 10.68 8.14 3.15
C GLU A 20 11.83 8.11 4.18
N SER A 21 11.51 8.01 5.48
CA SER A 21 12.49 7.71 6.54
C SER A 21 13.30 6.43 6.25
N GLY A 22 12.82 5.56 5.35
CA GLY A 22 13.55 4.42 4.82
C GLY A 22 14.93 4.74 4.23
N LEU A 23 15.17 5.99 3.82
CA LEU A 23 16.50 6.46 3.43
C LEU A 23 17.55 6.24 4.53
N THR A 24 17.18 6.41 5.80
CA THR A 24 18.08 6.16 6.94
C THR A 24 18.10 4.68 7.35
N ARG A 25 17.30 3.83 6.70
CA ARG A 25 17.16 2.39 6.96
C ARG A 25 17.62 1.57 5.75
N ASN A 26 18.81 1.88 5.21
CA ASN A 26 19.39 1.20 4.04
C ASN A 26 18.47 1.20 2.80
N SER A 27 17.71 2.29 2.59
CA SER A 27 16.72 2.41 1.51
C SER A 27 15.59 1.37 1.57
N ILE A 28 15.27 0.85 2.76
CA ILE A 28 14.09 0.01 2.99
C ILE A 28 12.94 0.92 3.42
N PHE A 29 12.05 1.23 2.49
CA PHE A 29 11.00 2.24 2.72
C PHE A 29 9.75 1.67 3.40
N CYS A 30 9.41 0.42 3.09
CA CYS A 30 8.19 -0.22 3.59
C CYS A 30 8.46 -1.10 4.82
N TYR A 31 7.40 -1.38 5.57
CA TYR A 31 7.44 -2.18 6.81
C TYR A 31 6.72 -3.53 6.60
N PRO A 32 7.35 -4.51 5.93
CA PRO A 32 6.65 -5.72 5.46
C PRO A 32 6.03 -6.55 6.59
N GLU A 33 6.71 -6.67 7.74
CA GLU A 33 6.18 -7.42 8.89
C GLU A 33 4.93 -6.76 9.49
N HIS A 34 4.91 -5.44 9.58
CA HIS A 34 3.76 -4.68 10.05
C HIS A 34 2.62 -4.74 9.03
N ASN A 35 2.96 -4.61 7.74
CA ASN A 35 2.02 -4.68 6.63
C ASN A 35 1.35 -6.05 6.51
N ASN A 36 2.03 -7.14 6.81
CA ASN A 36 1.43 -8.49 6.84
C ASN A 36 0.28 -8.57 7.86
N LYS A 37 0.40 -7.90 9.02
CA LYS A 37 -0.66 -7.88 10.04
C LYS A 37 -1.93 -7.16 9.54
N LEU A 38 -1.79 -6.27 8.55
CA LEU A 38 -2.90 -5.53 7.94
C LEU A 38 -3.73 -6.38 6.97
N ILE A 39 -3.25 -7.54 6.51
CA ILE A 39 -3.98 -8.41 5.57
C ILE A 39 -5.38 -8.75 6.08
N SER A 40 -5.49 -9.05 7.39
CA SER A 40 -6.75 -9.35 8.06
C SER A 40 -7.82 -8.25 7.89
N LEU A 41 -7.39 -6.99 7.81
CA LEU A 41 -8.24 -5.82 7.58
C LEU A 41 -8.43 -5.55 6.09
N LEU A 42 -7.33 -5.54 5.32
CA LEU A 42 -7.29 -5.16 3.92
C LEU A 42 -8.02 -6.16 3.01
N LYS A 43 -8.16 -7.42 3.42
CA LYS A 43 -8.95 -8.41 2.67
C LYS A 43 -10.41 -8.01 2.49
N HIS A 44 -10.94 -7.13 3.35
CA HIS A 44 -12.32 -6.63 3.29
C HIS A 44 -12.50 -5.35 2.45
N THR A 45 -11.43 -4.77 1.90
CA THR A 45 -11.52 -3.60 1.02
C THR A 45 -11.72 -4.00 -0.44
N ASP A 46 -12.12 -3.07 -1.31
CA ASP A 46 -12.21 -3.27 -2.76
C ASP A 46 -10.90 -2.98 -3.49
N ALA A 47 -10.05 -2.12 -2.92
CA ALA A 47 -8.78 -1.68 -3.49
C ALA A 47 -7.75 -1.38 -2.40
N LEU A 48 -6.47 -1.42 -2.76
CA LEU A 48 -5.38 -0.86 -1.97
C LEU A 48 -5.05 0.54 -2.49
N TYR A 49 -4.77 1.48 -1.57
CA TYR A 49 -4.60 2.88 -1.92
C TYR A 49 -3.39 3.44 -1.14
N PRO A 50 -2.17 3.13 -1.62
CA PRO A 50 -0.96 3.57 -0.97
C PRO A 50 -0.80 5.09 -1.06
N SER A 51 -0.13 5.64 -0.07
CA SER A 51 0.41 6.98 -0.14
C SER A 51 1.87 6.92 -0.60
N ALA A 52 2.25 7.80 -1.53
CA ALA A 52 3.61 7.98 -1.99
C ALA A 52 3.97 9.47 -2.02
N TYR A 53 3.64 10.18 -0.94
CA TYR A 53 3.96 11.60 -0.82
C TYR A 53 5.47 11.84 -0.92
N LEU A 54 5.85 12.72 -1.84
CA LEU A 54 7.23 13.13 -2.05
C LEU A 54 7.52 14.38 -1.22
N TYR A 55 8.56 14.35 -0.40
CA TYR A 55 8.94 15.50 0.41
C TYR A 55 9.91 16.42 -0.34
N PRO A 56 9.73 17.76 -0.26
CA PRO A 56 10.65 18.70 -0.87
C PRO A 56 12.05 18.57 -0.25
N GLY A 57 13.09 18.84 -1.05
CA GLY A 57 14.49 18.76 -0.61
C GLY A 57 15.12 17.37 -0.71
N ARG A 58 14.42 16.38 -1.30
CA ARG A 58 14.96 15.06 -1.61
C ARG A 58 15.51 14.98 -3.03
N LEU A 59 16.51 14.12 -3.22
CA LEU A 59 17.01 13.77 -4.55
C LEU A 59 15.93 13.02 -5.35
N LEU A 60 15.84 13.28 -6.65
CA LEU A 60 14.86 12.65 -7.54
C LEU A 60 14.97 11.12 -7.54
N GLU A 61 16.19 10.60 -7.45
CA GLU A 61 16.49 9.17 -7.40
C GLU A 61 15.91 8.53 -6.13
N ALA A 62 15.99 9.21 -4.99
CA ALA A 62 15.40 8.75 -3.74
C ALA A 62 13.87 8.70 -3.82
N ALA A 63 13.25 9.73 -4.40
CA ALA A 63 11.81 9.76 -4.64
C ALA A 63 11.35 8.62 -5.56
N ARG A 64 12.11 8.34 -6.62
CA ARG A 64 11.83 7.22 -7.54
C ARG A 64 11.92 5.86 -6.84
N LEU A 65 12.95 5.66 -6.01
CA LEU A 65 13.10 4.43 -5.21
C LEU A 65 11.94 4.28 -4.22
N TYR A 66 11.57 5.34 -3.52
CA TYR A 66 10.45 5.34 -2.58
C TYR A 66 9.14 4.93 -3.27
N VAL A 67 8.78 5.59 -4.38
CA VAL A 67 7.56 5.26 -5.14
C VAL A 67 7.60 3.80 -5.63
N LYS A 68 8.75 3.33 -6.10
CA LYS A 68 8.92 1.94 -6.55
C LYS A 68 8.66 0.94 -5.42
N ASP A 69 9.20 1.20 -4.24
CA ASP A 69 9.01 0.34 -3.06
C ASP A 69 7.55 0.32 -2.60
N VAL A 70 6.92 1.49 -2.55
CA VAL A 70 5.48 1.62 -2.23
C VAL A 70 4.63 0.76 -3.18
N LEU A 71 4.86 0.88 -4.49
CA LEU A 71 4.13 0.10 -5.50
C LEU A 71 4.41 -1.40 -5.38
N SER A 72 5.66 -1.77 -5.10
CA SER A 72 6.09 -3.16 -4.97
C SER A 72 5.49 -3.82 -3.74
N GLU A 73 5.48 -3.14 -2.60
CA GLU A 73 4.85 -3.62 -1.37
C GLU A 73 3.33 -3.72 -1.50
N THR A 74 2.71 -2.75 -2.16
CA THR A 74 1.28 -2.79 -2.44
C THR A 74 0.92 -4.00 -3.29
N LYS A 75 1.74 -4.30 -4.31
CA LYS A 75 1.57 -5.50 -5.14
C LYS A 75 1.75 -6.78 -4.30
N ARG A 76 2.81 -6.85 -3.48
CA ARG A 76 3.08 -7.99 -2.60
C ARG A 76 1.90 -8.29 -1.66
N LEU A 77 1.33 -7.27 -1.02
CA LEU A 77 0.15 -7.45 -0.17
C LEU A 77 -1.08 -7.91 -0.95
N ASN A 78 -1.31 -7.38 -2.15
CA ASN A 78 -2.43 -7.82 -2.98
C ASN A 78 -2.27 -9.30 -3.38
N ASP A 79 -1.04 -9.73 -3.70
CA ASP A 79 -0.75 -11.13 -4.05
C ASP A 79 -1.03 -12.05 -2.84
N LEU A 80 -0.59 -11.69 -1.63
CA LEU A 80 -0.91 -12.43 -0.39
C LEU A 80 -2.41 -12.50 -0.10
N ILE A 81 -3.15 -11.41 -0.29
CA ILE A 81 -4.61 -11.40 -0.10
C ILE A 81 -5.30 -12.35 -1.09
N VAL A 82 -4.80 -12.43 -2.32
CA VAL A 82 -5.33 -13.35 -3.34
C VAL A 82 -5.00 -14.80 -3.00
N GLU A 83 -3.80 -15.09 -2.50
CA GLU A 83 -3.39 -16.43 -2.04
C GLU A 83 -4.28 -16.95 -0.89
N GLU A 84 -4.71 -16.07 0.00
CA GLU A 84 -5.72 -16.39 1.04
C GLU A 84 -7.15 -16.60 0.49
N ARG A 85 -7.31 -16.71 -0.84
CA ARG A 85 -8.58 -16.90 -1.57
C ARG A 85 -9.56 -15.72 -1.50
N TYR A 86 -9.08 -14.51 -1.20
CA TYR A 86 -9.91 -13.31 -1.30
C TYR A 86 -9.86 -12.70 -2.70
N LYS A 87 -10.86 -11.88 -3.04
CA LYS A 87 -10.95 -11.22 -4.34
C LYS A 87 -9.72 -10.32 -4.57
N LYS A 88 -9.11 -10.48 -5.75
CA LYS A 88 -8.08 -9.56 -6.28
C LYS A 88 -8.58 -8.13 -6.21
N LYS A 89 -7.76 -7.24 -5.65
CA LYS A 89 -8.08 -5.82 -5.50
C LYS A 89 -7.97 -5.11 -6.85
N GLY A 90 -8.89 -4.17 -7.11
CA GLY A 90 -8.89 -3.37 -8.34
C GLY A 90 -7.61 -2.53 -8.46
N ASN A 91 -7.21 -2.23 -9.71
CA ASN A 91 -5.94 -1.60 -10.10
C ASN A 91 -5.44 -0.56 -9.08
N LEU A 92 -4.16 -0.69 -8.72
CA LEU A 92 -3.42 0.29 -7.92
C LEU A 92 -3.74 1.70 -8.40
N CYS A 93 -4.21 2.53 -7.48
CA CYS A 93 -4.34 3.96 -7.71
C CYS A 93 -3.46 4.63 -6.67
N LEU A 94 -2.40 5.29 -7.14
CA LEU A 94 -1.65 6.23 -6.32
C LEU A 94 -2.56 7.44 -6.03
N SER A 95 -2.37 8.05 -4.87
CA SER A 95 -3.04 9.28 -4.46
C SER A 95 -2.03 10.39 -4.25
#